data_AF-A0A1F5UKI9-F1
#
_entry.id   AF-A0A1F5UKI9-F1
#
_cell.length_a   1.000
_cell.length_b   1.000
_cell.length_c   1.000
_cell.angle_alpha   90.00
_cell.angle_beta   90.00
_cell.angle_gamma   90.00
#
_symmetry.space_group_name_H-M   'P 1'
#
loop_
_entity.id
_entity.type
_entity.pdbx_description
1 polymer ?
#
loop_
_entity_poly.entity_id
_entity_poly.type
_entity_poly.pdbx_seq_one_letter_code
_entity_poly.pdbx_strand_id
1 'polypeptide(L)'
;MNSIRYNLGILFLLCFNVGMCCGAEQIIPAKNVDNAKQEYLQILKRIECFGKTESLEELEGTSKAISLFYSGKIEDESELKIIKNLKLKLLLTFLNSIDKNVDKNFNVEKDVPQMNIDPGSGYDPGVSPDLIKDPIVKKKYEEAIKKNSQNIKNRRFQLRIRRVDNSWTREIIAYIKEKYSASQQDVSELNNAVDTCILDNKRKEKMKMEINEIIKNKKLENEKQEITR
;
A
#
# COMPACT_ATOMS: atom_id res chain seq x y z
N MET A 1 -50.84 31.89 -20.29
CA MET A 1 -50.79 30.44 -20.01
C MET A 1 -49.39 29.95 -20.36
N ASN A 2 -48.53 29.80 -19.35
CA ASN A 2 -47.11 29.47 -19.50
C ASN A 2 -46.93 27.95 -19.56
N SER A 3 -46.27 27.46 -20.61
CA SER A 3 -45.88 26.06 -20.77
C SER A 3 -44.37 25.95 -20.51
N ILE A 4 -44.01 25.31 -19.39
CA ILE A 4 -42.62 25.00 -19.03
C ILE A 4 -42.31 23.59 -19.53
N ARG A 5 -41.40 23.49 -20.50
CA ARG A 5 -40.85 22.21 -20.99
C ARG A 5 -39.66 21.81 -20.13
N TYR A 6 -39.75 20.66 -19.45
CA TYR A 6 -38.61 20.05 -18.76
C TYR A 6 -37.79 19.22 -19.76
N ASN A 7 -36.52 19.58 -19.90
CA ASN A 7 -35.52 18.89 -20.70
C ASN A 7 -34.91 17.79 -19.84
N LEU A 8 -35.48 16.58 -19.92
CA LEU A 8 -34.99 15.39 -19.23
C LEU A 8 -34.12 14.59 -20.19
N GLY A 9 -32.82 14.86 -20.18
CA GLY A 9 -31.89 14.13 -21.03
C GLY A 9 -30.49 14.68 -20.91
N ILE A 10 -29.75 14.18 -19.92
CA ILE A 10 -28.27 14.01 -19.88
C ILE A 10 -27.98 13.55 -18.44
N LEU A 11 -27.79 12.24 -18.24
CA LEU A 11 -26.83 11.68 -17.29
C LEU A 11 -26.99 10.16 -17.31
N PHE A 12 -25.94 9.46 -17.74
CA PHE A 12 -25.52 8.09 -17.38
C PHE A 12 -24.89 7.42 -18.60
N LEU A 13 -23.62 7.74 -18.86
CA LEU A 13 -22.76 6.95 -19.74
C LEU A 13 -21.28 7.24 -19.48
N LEU A 14 -20.84 7.04 -18.24
CA LEU A 14 -19.42 6.96 -17.88
C LEU A 14 -19.21 6.00 -16.70
N CYS A 15 -19.41 4.71 -16.93
CA CYS A 15 -18.87 3.63 -16.12
C CYS A 15 -18.62 2.45 -17.07
N PHE A 16 -17.51 1.73 -16.89
CA PHE A 16 -16.98 0.65 -17.75
C PHE A 16 -15.94 1.05 -18.80
N ASN A 17 -14.79 1.51 -18.30
CA ASN A 17 -13.49 1.14 -18.88
C ASN A 17 -12.44 1.00 -17.76
N VAL A 18 -12.67 0.04 -16.85
CA VAL A 18 -11.69 -0.35 -15.80
C VAL A 18 -11.12 -1.74 -16.10
N GLY A 19 -11.09 -2.14 -17.37
CA GLY A 19 -10.71 -3.49 -17.81
C GLY A 19 -9.26 -3.67 -18.24
N MET A 20 -8.39 -2.67 -18.07
CA MET A 20 -6.95 -2.77 -18.36
C MET A 20 -6.16 -1.97 -17.32
N CYS A 21 -6.19 -2.39 -16.06
CA CYS A 21 -5.28 -1.82 -15.05
C CYS A 21 -4.07 -2.74 -14.91
N CYS A 22 -2.90 -2.17 -15.20
CA CYS A 22 -1.57 -2.70 -14.90
C CYS A 22 -1.06 -3.83 -15.80
N GLY A 23 -0.83 -3.53 -17.08
CA GLY A 23 0.27 -4.20 -17.79
C GLY A 23 1.59 -3.89 -17.08
N ALA A 24 2.45 -4.89 -16.93
CA ALA A 24 3.78 -4.74 -16.35
C ALA A 24 4.69 -3.93 -17.29
N GLU A 25 4.47 -2.61 -17.36
CA GLU A 25 5.41 -1.71 -18.02
C GLU A 25 6.75 -1.75 -17.28
N GLN A 26 7.82 -1.95 -18.04
CA GLN A 26 9.19 -1.85 -17.54
C GLN A 26 9.42 -0.41 -17.08
N ILE A 27 9.67 -0.24 -15.79
CA ILE A 27 10.02 1.05 -15.21
C ILE A 27 11.46 1.35 -15.60
N ILE A 28 11.66 2.28 -16.53
CA ILE A 28 12.98 2.80 -16.88
C ILE A 28 13.35 3.85 -15.84
N PRO A 29 14.50 3.74 -15.15
CA PRO A 29 14.87 4.68 -14.09
C PRO A 29 15.04 6.10 -14.65
N ALA A 30 14.43 7.06 -13.96
CA ALA A 30 14.50 8.47 -14.34
C ALA A 30 15.94 9.02 -14.32
N LYS A 31 16.27 9.83 -15.32
CA LYS A 31 17.60 10.48 -15.49
C LYS A 31 17.63 11.96 -15.14
N ASN A 32 16.47 12.58 -14.91
CA ASN A 32 16.31 13.99 -14.56
C ASN A 32 15.01 14.19 -13.76
N VAL A 33 14.78 15.39 -13.25
CA VAL A 33 13.61 15.72 -12.43
C VAL A 33 12.28 15.50 -13.16
N ASP A 34 12.19 15.83 -14.45
CA ASP A 34 10.92 15.68 -15.17
C ASP A 34 10.56 14.21 -15.38
N ASN A 35 11.54 13.36 -15.67
CA ASN A 35 11.34 11.91 -15.68
C ASN A 35 10.92 11.38 -14.31
N ALA A 36 11.53 11.90 -13.22
CA ALA A 36 11.17 11.49 -11.87
C ALA A 36 9.72 11.90 -11.51
N LYS A 37 9.25 13.07 -11.98
CA LYS A 37 7.85 13.47 -11.83
C LYS A 37 6.91 12.55 -12.60
N GLN A 38 7.25 12.13 -13.81
CA GLN A 38 6.42 11.19 -14.57
C GLN A 38 6.38 9.81 -13.90
N GLU A 39 7.52 9.29 -13.47
CA GLU A 39 7.62 8.03 -12.73
C GLU A 39 6.81 8.10 -11.42
N TYR A 40 6.89 9.22 -10.70
CA TYR A 40 6.09 9.49 -9.50
C TYR A 40 4.58 9.35 -9.78
N LEU A 41 4.08 9.95 -10.87
CA LEU A 41 2.67 9.85 -11.25
C LEU A 41 2.26 8.43 -11.63
N GLN A 42 3.14 7.67 -12.30
CA GLN A 42 2.88 6.26 -12.62
C GLN A 42 2.78 5.41 -11.36
N ILE A 43 3.69 5.62 -10.40
CA ILE A 43 3.67 4.90 -9.12
C ILE A 43 2.41 5.26 -8.31
N LEU A 44 1.99 6.54 -8.28
CA LEU A 44 0.74 6.92 -7.63
C LEU A 44 -0.48 6.18 -8.21
N LYS A 45 -0.55 6.04 -9.54
CA LYS A 45 -1.62 5.25 -10.18
C LYS A 45 -1.59 3.78 -9.74
N ARG A 46 -0.39 3.18 -9.59
CA ARG A 46 -0.25 1.82 -9.07
C ARG A 46 -0.69 1.71 -7.61
N ILE A 47 -0.32 2.68 -6.75
CA ILE A 47 -0.78 2.74 -5.36
C ILE A 47 -2.31 2.80 -5.30
N GLU A 48 -2.94 3.59 -6.19
CA GLU A 48 -4.39 3.68 -6.29
C GLU A 48 -5.03 2.36 -6.76
N CYS A 49 -4.43 1.70 -7.76
CA CYS A 49 -4.89 0.39 -8.25
C CYS A 49 -4.81 -0.68 -7.17
N PHE A 50 -3.69 -0.76 -6.45
CA PHE A 50 -3.54 -1.64 -5.29
C PHE A 50 -4.63 -1.39 -4.25
N GLY A 51 -4.95 -0.12 -3.99
CA GLY A 51 -6.03 0.29 -3.07
C GLY A 51 -7.46 -0.11 -3.49
N LYS A 52 -7.63 -0.69 -4.69
CA LYS A 52 -8.91 -1.17 -5.25
C LYS A 52 -8.95 -2.69 -5.46
N THR A 53 -7.82 -3.32 -5.78
CA THR A 53 -7.79 -4.73 -6.20
C THR A 53 -7.50 -5.72 -5.08
N GLU A 54 -6.89 -5.26 -3.97
CA GLU A 54 -6.42 -6.16 -2.89
C GLU A 54 -5.53 -7.31 -3.41
N SER A 55 -4.84 -7.07 -4.54
CA SER A 55 -4.00 -8.08 -5.17
C SER A 55 -2.60 -8.08 -4.54
N LEU A 56 -2.10 -9.29 -4.24
CA LEU A 56 -0.72 -9.49 -3.79
C LEU A 56 0.29 -9.08 -4.87
N GLU A 57 -0.04 -9.31 -6.14
CA GLU A 57 0.81 -8.95 -7.27
C GLU A 57 0.97 -7.42 -7.36
N GLU A 58 -0.14 -6.68 -7.21
CA GLU A 58 -0.11 -5.21 -7.20
C GLU A 58 0.64 -4.66 -5.99
N LEU A 59 0.49 -5.29 -4.81
CA LEU A 59 1.24 -4.91 -3.60
C LEU A 59 2.75 -5.04 -3.83
N GLU A 60 3.19 -6.15 -4.41
CA GLU A 60 4.61 -6.44 -4.65
C GLU A 60 5.18 -5.60 -5.80
N GLY A 61 4.41 -5.44 -6.88
CA GLY A 61 4.76 -4.59 -8.01
C GLY A 61 4.88 -3.12 -7.61
N THR A 62 3.97 -2.62 -6.77
CA THR A 62 4.02 -1.25 -6.22
C THR A 62 5.20 -1.08 -5.27
N SER A 63 5.41 -2.03 -4.36
CA SER A 63 6.57 -2.04 -3.46
C SER A 63 7.89 -1.95 -4.22
N LYS A 64 8.05 -2.81 -5.25
CA LYS A 64 9.24 -2.82 -6.10
C LYS A 64 9.43 -1.48 -6.82
N ALA A 65 8.36 -0.92 -7.38
CA ALA A 65 8.40 0.37 -8.07
C ALA A 65 8.87 1.51 -7.16
N ILE A 66 8.34 1.60 -5.93
CA ILE A 66 8.76 2.62 -4.95
C ILE A 66 10.23 2.45 -4.54
N SER A 67 10.67 1.20 -4.34
CA SER A 67 12.05 0.90 -3.97
C SER A 67 13.02 1.40 -5.05
N LEU A 68 12.69 1.11 -6.31
CA LEU A 68 13.46 1.51 -7.49
C LEU A 68 13.28 2.98 -7.87
N PHE A 69 12.30 3.69 -7.28
CA PHE A 69 12.04 5.09 -7.58
C PHE A 69 13.31 5.91 -7.42
N TYR A 70 13.78 6.42 -8.55
CA TYR A 70 14.98 7.21 -8.73
C TYR A 70 16.24 6.63 -8.03
N SER A 71 17.02 5.85 -8.78
CA SER A 71 18.34 5.36 -8.35
C SER A 71 19.52 6.08 -9.02
N GLY A 72 19.25 7.17 -9.76
CA GLY A 72 20.26 7.94 -10.49
C GLY A 72 21.12 8.83 -9.59
N LYS A 73 22.25 9.31 -10.13
CA LYS A 73 23.02 10.40 -9.51
C LYS A 73 22.42 11.74 -9.95
N ILE A 74 22.31 12.69 -9.03
CA ILE A 74 21.94 14.08 -9.32
C ILE A 74 23.07 14.94 -8.80
N GLU A 75 23.60 15.80 -9.66
CA GLU A 75 24.65 16.75 -9.29
C GLU A 75 24.03 18.03 -8.72
N ASP A 76 22.88 18.46 -9.25
CA ASP A 76 22.17 19.65 -8.78
C ASP A 76 21.42 19.40 -7.46
N GLU A 77 21.77 20.18 -6.43
CA GLU A 77 21.19 20.05 -5.09
C GLU A 77 19.69 20.38 -5.05
N SER A 78 19.24 21.33 -5.89
CA SER A 78 17.84 21.74 -5.94
C SER A 78 16.96 20.63 -6.54
N GLU A 79 17.44 19.97 -7.59
CA GLU A 79 16.83 18.80 -8.20
C GLU A 79 16.79 17.61 -7.22
N LEU A 80 17.89 17.37 -6.51
CA LEU A 80 17.96 16.32 -5.49
C LEU A 80 16.92 16.53 -4.39
N LYS A 81 16.73 17.78 -3.95
CA LYS A 81 15.71 18.13 -2.96
C LYS A 81 14.29 17.83 -3.47
N ILE A 82 14.00 18.11 -4.75
CA ILE A 82 12.70 17.79 -5.35
C ILE A 82 12.47 16.28 -5.35
N ILE A 83 13.46 15.50 -5.81
CA ILE A 83 13.34 14.05 -5.91
C ILE A 83 13.23 13.39 -4.53
N LYS A 84 13.98 13.89 -3.54
CA LYS A 84 13.87 13.47 -2.14
C LYS A 84 12.43 13.63 -1.62
N ASN A 85 11.84 14.80 -1.87
CA ASN A 85 10.46 15.09 -1.50
C ASN A 85 9.44 14.18 -2.20
N LEU A 86 9.62 13.93 -3.50
CA LEU A 86 8.74 13.01 -4.25
C LEU A 86 8.80 11.60 -3.68
N LYS A 87 10.01 11.08 -3.39
CA LYS A 87 10.18 9.75 -2.81
C LYS A 87 9.53 9.64 -1.44
N LEU A 88 9.75 10.63 -0.57
CA LEU A 88 9.08 10.68 0.74
C LEU A 88 7.56 10.65 0.60
N LYS A 89 6.99 11.44 -0.31
CA LYS A 89 5.53 11.45 -0.55
C LYS A 89 5.01 10.09 -1.03
N LEU A 90 5.72 9.40 -1.94
CA LEU A 90 5.33 8.05 -2.37
C LEU A 90 5.31 7.06 -1.22
N LEU A 91 6.39 7.07 -0.43
CA LEU A 91 6.54 6.22 0.75
C LEU A 91 5.37 6.40 1.74
N LEU A 92 5.06 7.65 2.10
CA LEU A 92 3.98 7.96 3.03
C LEU A 92 2.60 7.66 2.44
N THR A 93 2.40 7.94 1.15
CA THR A 93 1.12 7.64 0.47
C THR A 93 0.87 6.14 0.40
N PHE A 94 1.92 5.34 0.19
CA PHE A 94 1.83 3.90 0.16
C PHE A 94 1.42 3.32 1.53
N LEU A 95 1.89 3.90 2.65
CA LEU A 95 1.41 3.51 3.98
C LEU A 95 -0.10 3.67 4.14
N ASN A 96 -0.73 4.71 3.57
CA ASN A 96 -2.20 4.82 3.63
C ASN A 96 -2.88 3.69 2.86
N SER A 97 -2.33 3.29 1.72
CA SER A 97 -2.88 2.18 0.93
C SER A 97 -2.75 0.87 1.70
N ILE A 98 -1.64 0.67 2.44
CA ILE A 98 -1.49 -0.45 3.38
C ILE A 98 -2.56 -0.35 4.48
N ASP A 99 -2.65 0.78 5.18
CA ASP A 99 -3.57 0.99 6.30
C ASP A 99 -5.04 0.76 5.93
N LYS A 100 -5.43 1.15 4.71
CA LYS A 100 -6.78 0.93 4.17
C LYS A 100 -7.12 -0.56 3.99
N ASN A 101 -6.13 -1.37 3.62
CA ASN A 101 -6.31 -2.78 3.25
C ASN A 101 -6.00 -3.76 4.39
N VAL A 102 -5.40 -3.29 5.49
CA VAL A 102 -5.21 -4.09 6.71
C VAL A 102 -6.54 -4.20 7.44
N ASP A 103 -7.07 -5.42 7.55
CA ASP A 103 -8.23 -5.69 8.38
C ASP A 103 -7.81 -5.68 9.86
N LYS A 104 -8.30 -4.69 10.62
CA LYS A 104 -8.01 -4.51 12.05
C LYS A 104 -8.56 -5.65 12.91
N ASN A 105 -9.57 -6.39 12.44
CA ASN A 105 -10.20 -7.49 13.16
C ASN A 105 -9.64 -8.86 12.78
N PHE A 106 -8.78 -8.94 11.74
CA PHE A 106 -8.16 -10.18 11.33
C PHE A 106 -7.35 -10.81 12.46
N ASN A 107 -7.68 -12.06 12.77
CA ASN A 107 -7.08 -12.83 13.85
C ASN A 107 -6.38 -14.06 13.28
N VAL A 108 -5.04 -14.08 13.38
CA VAL A 108 -4.19 -15.13 12.80
C VAL A 108 -4.52 -16.54 13.31
N GLU A 109 -4.99 -16.65 14.55
CA GLU A 109 -5.29 -17.91 15.24
C GLU A 109 -6.72 -18.41 14.97
N LYS A 110 -7.67 -17.49 14.79
CA LYS A 110 -9.09 -17.81 14.56
C LYS A 110 -9.43 -17.95 13.07
N ASP A 111 -8.81 -17.14 12.22
CA ASP A 111 -9.05 -17.14 10.78
C ASP A 111 -8.19 -18.19 10.06
N VAL A 112 -8.20 -19.43 10.57
CA VAL A 112 -7.43 -20.55 10.03
C VAL A 112 -8.28 -21.31 9.01
N PRO A 113 -7.90 -21.34 7.73
CA PRO A 113 -8.59 -22.13 6.72
C PRO A 113 -8.41 -23.62 7.00
N GLN A 114 -9.43 -24.40 6.67
CA GLN A 114 -9.37 -25.84 6.77
C GLN A 114 -8.61 -26.40 5.57
N MET A 115 -7.74 -27.38 5.79
CA MET A 115 -7.00 -28.03 4.70
C MET A 115 -7.95 -28.84 3.80
N ASN A 116 -8.83 -29.62 4.42
CA ASN A 116 -9.90 -30.35 3.76
C ASN A 116 -11.23 -29.92 4.38
N ILE A 117 -12.24 -29.70 3.54
CA ILE A 117 -13.61 -29.44 3.99
C ILE A 117 -14.31 -30.78 4.15
N ASP A 118 -15.01 -30.94 5.26
CA ASP A 118 -15.85 -32.11 5.49
C ASP A 118 -17.22 -31.90 4.82
N PRO A 119 -17.59 -32.72 3.83
CA PRO A 119 -18.93 -32.71 3.23
C PRO A 119 -20.04 -33.20 4.19
N GLY A 120 -19.68 -33.90 5.27
CA GLY A 120 -20.61 -34.58 6.18
C GLY A 120 -21.12 -35.92 5.60
N SER A 121 -22.17 -36.47 6.22
CA SER A 121 -22.94 -37.62 5.70
C SER A 121 -22.14 -38.88 5.36
N GLY A 122 -21.02 -39.12 6.05
CA GLY A 122 -20.19 -40.32 5.86
C GLY A 122 -19.28 -40.30 4.63
N TYR A 123 -19.10 -39.14 4.00
CA TYR A 123 -18.09 -38.95 2.97
C TYR A 123 -16.76 -38.51 3.59
N ASP A 124 -15.64 -38.90 2.96
CA ASP A 124 -14.32 -38.44 3.40
C ASP A 124 -14.13 -36.93 3.13
N PRO A 125 -13.44 -36.20 4.03
CA PRO A 125 -13.09 -34.80 3.79
C PRO A 125 -12.28 -34.60 2.50
N GLY A 126 -12.64 -33.59 1.72
CA GLY A 126 -11.96 -33.30 0.44
C GLY A 126 -12.42 -34.15 -0.75
N VAL A 127 -13.46 -34.98 -0.59
CA VAL A 127 -14.09 -35.69 -1.72
C VAL A 127 -14.55 -34.71 -2.82
N SER A 128 -14.57 -35.16 -4.07
CA SER A 128 -15.16 -34.38 -5.17
C SER A 128 -16.65 -34.14 -4.93
N PRO A 129 -17.18 -32.91 -5.10
CA PRO A 129 -18.61 -32.63 -4.98
C PRO A 129 -19.50 -33.50 -5.89
N ASP A 130 -18.97 -33.99 -7.01
CA ASP A 130 -19.71 -34.84 -7.96
C ASP A 130 -20.00 -36.26 -7.42
N LEU A 131 -19.31 -36.67 -6.36
CA LEU A 131 -19.55 -37.96 -5.69
C LEU A 131 -20.66 -37.87 -4.63
N ILE A 132 -21.10 -36.66 -4.29
CA ILE A 132 -22.18 -36.42 -3.32
C ILE A 132 -23.53 -36.55 -4.03
N LYS A 133 -24.29 -37.57 -3.66
CA LYS A 133 -25.58 -37.90 -4.31
C LYS A 133 -26.71 -36.97 -3.87
N ASP A 134 -26.68 -36.53 -2.62
CA ASP A 134 -27.69 -35.61 -2.09
C ASP A 134 -27.41 -34.18 -2.59
N PRO A 135 -28.32 -33.57 -3.38
CA PRO A 135 -28.11 -32.24 -3.94
C PRO A 135 -28.04 -31.12 -2.89
N ILE A 136 -28.71 -31.29 -1.74
CA ILE A 136 -28.67 -30.31 -0.65
C ILE A 136 -27.31 -30.36 0.03
N VAL A 137 -26.79 -31.56 0.31
CA VAL A 137 -25.45 -31.75 0.88
C VAL A 137 -24.38 -31.25 -0.09
N LYS A 138 -24.48 -31.60 -1.38
CA LYS A 138 -23.57 -31.13 -2.43
C LYS A 138 -23.48 -29.60 -2.47
N LYS A 139 -24.62 -28.91 -2.51
CA LYS A 139 -24.66 -27.44 -2.57
C LYS A 139 -24.01 -26.80 -1.33
N LYS A 140 -24.32 -27.28 -0.12
CA LYS A 140 -23.70 -26.78 1.12
C LYS A 140 -22.18 -26.98 1.13
N TYR A 141 -21.73 -28.13 0.62
CA TYR A 141 -20.32 -28.45 0.53
C TYR A 141 -19.58 -27.54 -0.47
N GLU A 142 -20.15 -27.30 -1.65
CA GLU A 142 -19.59 -26.35 -2.63
C GLU A 142 -19.51 -24.92 -2.07
N GLU A 143 -20.54 -24.47 -1.35
CA GLU A 143 -20.52 -23.18 -0.65
C GLU A 143 -19.41 -23.12 0.42
N ALA A 144 -19.22 -24.20 1.18
CA ALA A 144 -18.16 -24.31 2.18
C ALA A 144 -16.76 -24.30 1.54
N ILE A 145 -16.54 -25.02 0.43
CA ILE A 145 -15.31 -24.98 -0.36
C ILE A 145 -15.02 -23.55 -0.84
N LYS A 146 -16.02 -22.89 -1.42
CA LYS A 146 -15.88 -21.52 -1.93
C LYS A 146 -15.51 -20.55 -0.81
N LYS A 147 -16.19 -20.62 0.34
CA LYS A 147 -15.91 -19.81 1.53
C LYS A 147 -14.50 -20.07 2.06
N ASN A 148 -14.08 -21.33 2.15
CA ASN A 148 -12.73 -21.69 2.58
C ASN A 148 -11.66 -21.16 1.61
N SER A 149 -11.89 -21.25 0.30
CA SER A 149 -11.00 -20.67 -0.72
C SER A 149 -10.86 -19.15 -0.58
N GLN A 150 -11.96 -18.44 -0.31
CA GLN A 150 -11.92 -17.01 0.01
C GLN A 150 -11.13 -16.73 1.30
N ASN A 151 -11.34 -17.52 2.35
CA ASN A 151 -10.58 -17.41 3.60
C ASN A 151 -9.07 -17.62 3.38
N ILE A 152 -8.67 -18.60 2.56
CA ILE A 152 -7.27 -18.83 2.20
C ILE A 152 -6.68 -17.58 1.53
N LYS A 153 -7.40 -17.00 0.56
CA LYS A 153 -6.95 -15.80 -0.15
C LYS A 153 -6.81 -14.61 0.80
N ASN A 154 -7.86 -14.32 1.58
CA ASN A 154 -7.85 -13.22 2.55
C ASN A 154 -6.72 -13.40 3.57
N ARG A 155 -6.57 -14.60 4.14
CA ARG A 155 -5.49 -14.88 5.10
C ARG A 155 -4.10 -14.66 4.51
N ARG A 156 -3.85 -15.16 3.29
CA ARG A 156 -2.56 -14.95 2.61
C ARG A 156 -2.30 -13.47 2.39
N PHE A 157 -3.32 -12.73 1.95
CA PHE A 157 -3.25 -11.28 1.77
C PHE A 157 -2.94 -10.56 3.08
N GLN A 158 -3.75 -10.77 4.12
CA GLN A 158 -3.59 -10.12 5.44
C GLN A 158 -2.22 -10.42 6.08
N LEU A 159 -1.72 -11.65 5.96
CA LEU A 159 -0.37 -11.98 6.45
C LEU A 159 0.75 -11.34 5.65
N ARG A 160 0.57 -11.15 4.34
CA ARG A 160 1.58 -10.52 3.49
C ARG A 160 1.59 -9.01 3.71
N ILE A 161 0.42 -8.37 3.67
CA ILE A 161 0.32 -6.91 3.84
C ILE A 161 0.83 -6.44 5.20
N ARG A 162 0.60 -7.18 6.28
CA ARG A 162 1.16 -6.88 7.61
C ARG A 162 2.68 -7.00 7.67
N ARG A 163 3.26 -7.98 6.95
CA ARG A 163 4.72 -8.09 6.82
C ARG A 163 5.29 -6.93 6.02
N VAL A 164 4.58 -6.52 4.96
CA VAL A 164 4.94 -5.38 4.13
C VAL A 164 4.86 -4.08 4.94
N ASP A 165 3.80 -3.85 5.72
CA ASP A 165 3.68 -2.69 6.65
C ASP A 165 4.91 -2.54 7.56
N ASN A 166 5.30 -3.62 8.22
CA ASN A 166 6.46 -3.63 9.11
C ASN A 166 7.79 -3.39 8.37
N SER A 167 7.94 -3.92 7.15
CA SER A 167 9.13 -3.69 6.34
C SER A 167 9.22 -2.24 5.88
N TRP A 168 8.14 -1.71 5.32
CA TRP A 168 8.10 -0.35 4.78
C TRP A 168 8.19 0.71 5.87
N THR A 169 7.60 0.50 7.04
CA THR A 169 7.81 1.42 8.18
C THR A 169 9.30 1.55 8.50
N ARG A 170 10.05 0.44 8.51
CA ARG A 170 11.51 0.47 8.74
C ARG A 170 12.27 1.12 7.58
N GLU A 171 11.90 0.84 6.33
CA GLU A 171 12.52 1.47 5.17
C GLU A 171 12.31 2.98 5.13
N ILE A 172 11.13 3.46 5.53
CA ILE A 172 10.83 4.90 5.62
C ILE A 172 11.69 5.56 6.69
N ILE A 173 11.78 4.94 7.87
CA ILE A 173 12.65 5.42 8.95
C ILE A 173 14.12 5.46 8.48
N ALA A 174 14.59 4.42 7.80
CA ALA A 174 15.95 4.38 7.25
C ALA A 174 16.17 5.48 6.21
N TYR A 175 15.21 5.69 5.30
CA TYR A 175 15.26 6.74 4.31
C TYR A 175 15.33 8.14 4.92
N ILE A 176 14.51 8.41 5.95
CA ILE A 176 14.53 9.68 6.69
C ILE A 176 15.89 9.87 7.36
N LYS A 177 16.40 8.84 8.06
CA LYS A 177 17.73 8.88 8.69
C LYS A 177 18.84 9.19 7.69
N GLU A 178 18.78 8.63 6.49
CA GLU A 178 19.81 8.84 5.48
C GLU A 178 19.73 10.21 4.81
N LYS A 179 18.52 10.66 4.43
CA LYS A 179 18.34 11.80 3.52
C LYS A 179 17.98 13.13 4.18
N TYR A 180 17.65 13.14 5.46
CA TYR A 180 17.23 14.33 6.19
C TYR A 180 18.17 14.63 7.35
N SER A 181 18.56 15.90 7.51
CA SER A 181 19.39 16.39 8.62
C SER A 181 18.54 16.74 9.85
N ALA A 182 19.19 17.19 10.93
CA ALA A 182 18.53 17.75 12.10
C ALA A 182 18.21 19.26 11.96
N SER A 183 18.34 19.84 10.76
CA SER A 183 18.05 21.26 10.53
C SER A 183 16.57 21.56 10.65
N GLN A 184 16.22 22.76 11.12
CA GLN A 184 14.82 23.17 11.31
C GLN A 184 13.98 23.07 10.02
N GLN A 185 14.60 23.31 8.87
CA GLN A 185 13.96 23.19 7.57
C GLN A 185 13.56 21.75 7.26
N ASP A 186 14.47 20.79 7.44
CA ASP A 186 14.19 19.37 7.20
C ASP A 186 13.13 18.83 8.17
N VAL A 187 13.17 19.26 9.44
CA VAL A 187 12.15 18.89 10.44
C VAL A 187 10.77 19.40 10.03
N SER A 188 10.68 20.66 9.60
CA SER A 188 9.43 21.25 9.10
C SER A 188 8.92 20.50 7.86
N GLU A 189 9.81 20.22 6.90
CA GLU A 189 9.48 19.46 5.70
C GLU A 189 8.92 18.06 6.02
N LEU A 190 9.57 17.32 6.92
CA LEU A 190 9.13 15.99 7.36
C LEU A 190 7.77 16.04 8.05
N ASN A 191 7.58 16.97 8.99
CA ASN A 191 6.30 17.11 9.70
C ASN A 191 5.16 17.47 8.75
N ASN A 192 5.39 18.43 7.85
CA ASN A 192 4.40 18.82 6.84
C ASN A 192 4.06 17.65 5.91
N ALA A 193 5.05 16.86 5.49
CA ALA A 193 4.83 15.68 4.66
C ALA A 193 3.99 14.62 5.40
N VAL A 194 4.30 14.35 6.68
CA VAL A 194 3.52 13.43 7.51
C VAL A 194 2.09 13.92 7.71
N ASP A 195 1.91 15.22 7.97
CA ASP A 195 0.59 15.81 8.19
C ASP A 195 -0.29 15.79 6.95
N THR A 196 0.32 16.03 5.78
CA THR A 196 -0.38 16.08 4.50
C THR A 196 -0.64 14.69 3.94
N CYS A 197 0.34 13.79 4.03
CA CYS A 197 0.26 12.50 3.37
C CYS A 197 -0.41 11.44 4.26
N ILE A 198 -0.15 11.36 5.56
CA ILE A 198 -0.71 10.27 6.39
C ILE A 198 -2.13 10.62 6.85
N LEU A 199 -3.09 9.74 6.50
CA LEU A 199 -4.50 9.93 6.83
C LEU A 199 -4.88 9.41 8.22
N ASP A 200 -4.33 8.26 8.64
CA ASP A 200 -4.61 7.69 9.97
C ASP A 200 -3.85 8.45 11.07
N ASN A 201 -4.59 9.00 12.04
CA ASN A 201 -4.01 9.80 13.11
C ASN A 201 -3.05 9.00 14.00
N LYS A 202 -3.30 7.70 14.25
CA LYS A 202 -2.40 6.90 15.08
C LYS A 202 -1.08 6.66 14.36
N ARG A 203 -1.13 6.37 13.06
CA ARG A 203 0.06 6.24 12.20
C ARG A 203 0.83 7.56 12.13
N LYS A 204 0.13 8.69 11.99
CA LYS A 204 0.70 10.04 11.97
C LYS A 204 1.49 10.35 13.24
N GLU A 205 0.88 10.16 14.41
CA GLU A 205 1.55 10.37 15.70
C GLU A 205 2.77 9.44 15.86
N LYS A 206 2.63 8.17 15.48
CA LYS A 206 3.75 7.22 15.49
C LYS A 206 4.92 7.73 14.64
N MET A 207 4.66 8.15 13.40
CA MET A 207 5.71 8.65 12.52
C MET A 207 6.37 9.92 13.04
N LYS A 208 5.59 10.85 13.63
CA LYS A 208 6.13 12.07 14.26
C LYS A 208 7.05 11.74 15.44
N MET A 209 6.66 10.78 16.30
CA MET A 209 7.53 10.33 17.40
C MET A 209 8.86 9.78 16.89
N GLU A 210 8.82 8.90 15.89
CA GLU A 210 10.04 8.33 15.27
C GLU A 210 10.93 9.42 14.65
N ILE A 211 10.33 10.40 13.95
CA ILE A 211 11.05 11.55 13.40
C ILE A 211 11.74 12.35 14.50
N ASN A 212 11.03 12.67 15.59
CA ASN A 212 11.58 13.41 16.73
C ASN A 212 12.75 12.67 17.39
N GLU A 213 12.66 11.34 17.51
CA GLU A 213 13.74 10.52 18.03
C GLU A 213 14.98 10.56 17.10
N ILE A 214 14.79 10.44 15.78
CA ILE A 214 15.86 10.55 14.79
C ILE A 214 16.57 11.91 14.92
N ILE A 215 15.80 13.00 14.99
CA ILE A 215 16.34 14.36 15.10
C ILE A 215 17.14 14.52 16.38
N LYS A 216 16.60 14.03 17.52
CA LYS A 216 17.28 14.07 18.81
C LYS A 216 18.63 13.35 18.74
N ASN A 217 18.66 12.14 18.18
CA ASN A 217 19.88 11.35 18.07
C ASN A 217 20.94 12.04 17.19
N LYS A 218 20.53 12.64 16.07
CA LYS A 218 21.45 13.39 15.20
C LYS A 218 22.05 14.63 15.87
N LYS A 219 21.27 15.35 16.68
CA LYS A 219 21.79 16.51 17.44
C LYS A 219 22.88 16.07 18.44
N LEU A 220 22.63 14.99 19.17
CA LEU A 220 23.59 14.42 20.11
C LEU A 220 24.87 13.92 19.42
N GLU A 221 24.76 13.35 18.21
CA GLU A 221 25.91 12.94 17.40
C GLU A 221 26.75 14.14 16.96
N ASN A 222 26.12 15.24 16.55
CA ASN A 222 26.81 16.46 16.15
C ASN A 222 27.55 17.11 17.34
N GLU A 223 26.90 17.21 18.52
CA GLU A 223 27.51 17.76 19.74
C GLU A 223 28.77 16.97 20.17
N LYS A 224 28.73 15.63 20.07
CA LYS A 224 29.89 14.77 20.37
C LYS A 224 31.05 15.01 19.41
N GLN A 225 30.76 15.28 18.13
CA GLN A 225 31.79 15.55 17.13
C GLN A 225 32.46 16.91 17.34
N GLU A 226 31.73 17.91 17.86
CA GLU A 226 32.27 19.23 18.18
C GLU A 226 33.23 19.20 19.38
N ILE A 227 32.93 18.40 20.41
CA ILE A 227 33.81 18.26 21.61
C ILE A 227 35.16 17.60 21.27
N THR A 228 35.20 16.78 20.22
CA THR A 228 36.40 16.00 19.84
C THR A 228 37.33 16.79 18.89
N ARG A 229 36.92 17.98 18.42
CA ARG A 229 37.70 18.84 17.53
C ARG A 229 38.39 19.95 18.30
#